data_AF-A0A210R5Y2-F1
#
_entry.id   AF-A0A210R5Y2-F1
#
_cell.length_a   1.000
_cell.length_b   1.000
_cell.length_c   1.000
_cell.angle_alpha   90.00
_cell.angle_beta   90.00
_cell.angle_gamma   90.00
#
_symmetry.space_group_name_H-M   'P 1'
#
loop_
_entity.id
_entity.type
_entity.pdbx_description
1 polymer ?
#
loop_
_entity_poly.entity_id
_entity_poly.type
_entity_poly.pdbx_seq_one_letter_code
_entity_poly.pdbx_strand_id
1 'polypeptide(L)'
;MAVCVAVIAKENYPLYIKTIPTDNELKFQYTVHTSLDVVEEKISSVGKNTNDLRELYLGLLYPTEDYKVYGYVTNTKVKFVIVVESSNTSLRDNEIRGMFRKLHNGYVDMLCNPFYTPGENITSRLFDNTVLSMMQQD
;
A
#
# COMPACT_ATOMS: atom_id res chain seq x y z
N MET A 1 13.09 -1.17 5.00
CA MET A 1 12.89 -1.80 3.68
C MET A 1 11.44 -2.25 3.56
N ALA A 2 10.77 -1.95 2.44
CA ALA A 2 9.48 -2.58 2.14
C ALA A 2 9.71 -3.97 1.55
N VAL A 3 9.00 -4.96 2.10
CA VAL A 3 9.07 -6.36 1.67
C VAL A 3 7.95 -6.68 0.69
N CYS A 4 6.80 -6.03 0.84
CA CYS A 4 5.67 -6.13 -0.07
C CYS A 4 4.99 -4.76 -0.22
N VAL A 5 4.63 -4.42 -1.46
CA VAL A 5 3.80 -3.27 -1.79
C VAL A 5 2.63 -3.74 -2.64
N ALA A 6 1.42 -3.38 -2.24
CA ALA A 6 0.20 -3.75 -2.93
C ALA A 6 -0.71 -2.54 -3.17
N VAL A 7 -1.38 -2.56 -4.32
CA VAL A 7 -2.46 -1.65 -4.70
C VAL A 7 -3.70 -2.49 -4.93
N ILE A 8 -4.73 -2.23 -4.14
CA ILE A 8 -6.00 -2.95 -4.15
C ILE A 8 -7.09 -2.00 -4.63
N ALA A 9 -7.92 -2.45 -5.56
CA ALA A 9 -9.04 -1.69 -6.07
C ALA A 9 -10.10 -1.39 -5.00
N LYS A 10 -11.03 -0.51 -5.34
CA LYS A 10 -12.19 -0.21 -4.49
C LYS A 10 -13.00 -1.47 -4.18
N GLU A 11 -13.17 -2.36 -5.15
CA GLU A 11 -13.91 -3.63 -5.06
C GLU A 11 -13.06 -4.80 -4.54
N ASN A 12 -11.95 -4.53 -3.84
CA ASN A 12 -11.12 -5.51 -3.12
C ASN A 12 -10.38 -6.55 -3.99
N TYR A 13 -10.32 -6.38 -5.32
CA TYR A 13 -9.42 -7.15 -6.17
C TYR A 13 -8.03 -6.48 -6.28
N PRO A 14 -6.93 -7.25 -6.40
CA PRO A 14 -5.60 -6.69 -6.51
C PRO A 14 -5.36 -6.10 -7.90
N LEU A 15 -4.91 -4.84 -7.96
CA LEU A 15 -4.45 -4.18 -9.20
C LEU A 15 -2.95 -4.38 -9.41
N TYR A 16 -2.21 -4.47 -8.31
CA TYR A 16 -0.76 -4.63 -8.31
C TYR A 16 -0.30 -5.24 -6.98
N ILE A 17 0.57 -6.23 -7.04
CA ILE A 17 1.27 -6.78 -5.88
C ILE A 17 2.72 -7.00 -6.30
N LYS A 18 3.65 -6.45 -5.52
CA LYS A 18 5.08 -6.68 -5.69
C LYS A 18 5.69 -7.09 -4.36
N THR A 19 6.38 -8.23 -4.39
CA THR A 19 7.10 -8.81 -3.26
C THR A 19 8.59 -8.90 -3.59
N ILE A 20 9.43 -8.93 -2.56
CA ILE A 20 10.83 -9.35 -2.74
C ILE A 20 10.80 -10.84 -3.16
N PRO A 21 11.56 -11.25 -4.18
CA PRO A 21 11.60 -12.63 -4.64
C PRO A 21 12.09 -13.53 -3.51
N THR A 22 11.15 -14.24 -2.89
CA THR A 22 11.35 -15.17 -1.77
C THR A 22 10.31 -16.27 -1.91
N ASP A 23 10.53 -17.44 -1.32
CA ASP A 23 9.56 -18.54 -1.33
C ASP A 23 8.23 -18.21 -0.61
N ASN A 24 8.13 -17.02 -0.01
CA ASN A 24 7.03 -16.56 0.83
C ASN A 24 6.05 -15.61 0.11
N GLU A 25 6.04 -15.52 -1.22
CA GLU A 25 5.13 -14.61 -1.95
C GLU A 25 3.67 -14.79 -1.55
N LEU A 26 3.23 -16.05 -1.40
CA LEU A 26 1.87 -16.40 -1.00
C LEU A 26 1.53 -15.89 0.42
N LYS A 27 2.50 -15.95 1.35
CA LYS A 27 2.34 -15.42 2.71
C LYS A 27 2.04 -13.91 2.69
N PHE A 28 2.73 -13.16 1.82
CA PHE A 28 2.48 -11.72 1.69
C PHE A 28 1.13 -11.42 1.03
N GLN A 29 0.71 -12.20 0.04
CA GLN A 29 -0.62 -12.05 -0.57
C GLN A 29 -1.74 -12.29 0.47
N TYR A 30 -1.62 -13.33 1.30
CA TYR A 30 -2.56 -13.55 2.40
C TYR A 30 -2.54 -12.41 3.42
N THR A 31 -1.36 -11.94 3.79
CA THR A 31 -1.20 -10.82 4.74
C THR A 31 -1.90 -9.55 4.22
N VAL A 32 -1.70 -9.21 2.95
CA VAL A 32 -2.37 -8.06 2.32
C VAL A 32 -3.88 -8.29 2.30
N HIS A 33 -4.35 -9.49 1.97
CA HIS A 33 -5.78 -9.80 1.93
C HIS A 33 -6.44 -9.65 3.31
N THR A 34 -5.85 -10.22 4.36
CA THR A 34 -6.38 -10.10 5.73
C THR A 34 -6.32 -8.66 6.27
N SER A 35 -5.42 -7.82 5.73
CA SER A 35 -5.35 -6.41 6.12
C SER A 35 -6.55 -5.59 5.66
N LEU A 36 -7.30 -6.06 4.66
CA LEU A 36 -8.45 -5.35 4.11
C LEU A 36 -9.58 -5.19 5.14
N ASP A 37 -9.81 -6.20 5.98
CA ASP A 37 -10.83 -6.14 7.04
C ASP A 37 -10.54 -4.99 8.02
N VAL A 38 -9.27 -4.84 8.43
CA VAL A 38 -8.81 -3.76 9.32
C VAL A 38 -8.92 -2.39 8.64
N VAL A 39 -8.65 -2.32 7.34
CA VAL A 39 -8.82 -1.10 6.55
C VAL A 39 -10.29 -0.68 6.53
N GLU A 40 -11.21 -1.61 6.29
CA GLU A 40 -12.66 -1.33 6.27
C GLU A 40 -13.19 -0.87 7.63
N GLU A 41 -12.74 -1.49 8.71
CA GLU A 41 -13.07 -1.06 10.08
C GLU A 41 -12.60 0.37 10.35
N LYS A 42 -11.34 0.68 10.00
CA LYS A 42 -10.79 2.03 10.18
C LYS A 42 -11.54 3.07 9.34
N ILE A 43 -11.82 2.80 8.06
CA ILE A 43 -12.61 3.72 7.22
C ILE A 43 -13.99 3.97 7.84
N SER A 44 -14.64 2.93 8.36
CA SER A 44 -15.96 3.03 8.98
C SER A 44 -15.94 3.84 10.29
N SER A 45 -14.83 3.77 11.04
CA SER A 45 -14.65 4.51 12.29
C SER A 45 -14.38 6.02 12.08
N VAL A 46 -13.68 6.38 10.99
CA VAL A 46 -13.31 7.77 10.65
C VAL A 46 -14.54 8.65 10.37
N GLY A 47 -15.66 8.07 9.96
CA GLY A 47 -16.92 8.80 9.74
C GLY A 47 -17.51 9.51 10.98
N LYS A 48 -16.94 9.31 12.18
CA LYS A 48 -17.41 9.91 13.44
C LYS A 48 -16.68 11.20 13.84
N ASN A 49 -15.49 11.49 13.30
CA ASN A 49 -14.70 12.68 13.62
C ASN A 49 -14.38 13.50 12.36
N THR A 50 -14.92 14.71 12.27
CA THR A 50 -14.81 15.60 11.11
C THR A 50 -13.39 16.08 10.78
N ASN A 51 -12.46 16.02 11.74
CA ASN A 51 -11.05 16.37 11.53
C ASN A 51 -10.20 15.21 10.95
N ASP A 52 -10.62 13.95 11.11
CA ASP A 52 -9.93 12.76 10.58
C ASP A 52 -10.31 12.44 9.12
N LEU A 53 -11.40 13.02 8.60
CA LEU A 53 -11.92 12.72 7.25
C LEU A 53 -10.94 13.01 6.10
N ARG A 54 -9.87 13.78 6.35
CA ARG A 54 -8.88 14.16 5.34
C ARG A 54 -7.61 13.32 5.40
N GLU A 55 -7.45 12.50 6.43
CA GLU A 55 -6.22 11.74 6.58
C GLU A 55 -6.30 10.43 5.78
N LEU A 56 -5.64 10.44 4.61
CA LEU A 56 -5.56 9.29 3.71
C LEU A 56 -4.67 8.15 4.26
N TYR A 57 -3.82 8.45 5.24
CA TYR A 57 -2.91 7.51 5.85
C TYR A 57 -3.55 6.86 7.08
N LEU A 58 -3.76 5.55 7.06
CA LEU A 58 -4.40 4.83 8.16
C LEU A 58 -3.42 4.40 9.26
N GLY A 59 -2.12 4.66 9.08
CA GLY A 59 -1.09 4.23 10.03
C GLY A 59 -0.81 2.73 9.96
N LEU A 60 -0.26 2.21 11.06
CA LEU A 60 -0.10 0.78 11.29
C LEU A 60 -1.48 0.13 11.39
N LEU A 61 -1.73 -0.88 10.55
CA LEU A 61 -2.95 -1.70 10.58
C LEU A 61 -2.82 -2.74 11.68
N TYR A 62 -1.82 -3.62 11.56
CA TYR A 62 -1.47 -4.57 12.59
C TYR A 62 0.01 -4.99 12.46
N PRO A 63 0.66 -5.32 13.58
CA PRO A 63 1.96 -5.99 13.57
C PRO A 63 1.79 -7.51 13.47
N THR A 64 2.70 -8.15 12.76
CA THR A 64 2.97 -9.60 12.76
C THR A 64 4.34 -9.83 13.43
N GLU A 65 4.71 -11.07 13.74
CA GLU A 65 6.00 -11.41 14.36
C GLU A 65 7.19 -10.76 13.62
N ASP A 66 7.28 -10.98 12.30
CA ASP A 66 8.41 -10.50 11.50
C ASP A 66 8.13 -9.21 10.72
N TYR A 67 6.86 -8.78 10.64
CA TYR A 67 6.43 -7.72 9.72
C TYR A 67 5.47 -6.71 10.35
N LYS A 68 5.50 -5.48 9.86
CA LYS A 68 4.52 -4.43 10.16
C LYS A 68 3.75 -4.08 8.90
N VAL A 69 2.42 -4.08 8.99
CA VAL A 69 1.53 -3.78 7.85
C VAL A 69 0.97 -2.37 8.01
N TYR A 70 1.22 -1.51 7.04
CA TYR A 70 0.72 -0.14 7.00
C TYR A 70 -0.32 0.03 5.90
N GLY A 71 -1.30 0.91 6.14
CA GLY A 71 -2.40 1.15 5.22
C GLY A 71 -2.53 2.62 4.81
N TYR A 72 -2.97 2.82 3.58
CA TYR A 72 -3.33 4.13 3.03
C TYR A 72 -4.53 3.96 2.11
N VAL A 73 -5.49 4.88 2.17
CA VAL A 73 -6.71 4.83 1.36
C VAL A 73 -6.88 6.16 0.67
N THR A 74 -6.96 6.11 -0.66
CA THR A 74 -7.22 7.28 -1.50
C THR A 74 -8.67 7.73 -1.37
N ASN A 75 -8.97 8.96 -1.77
CA ASN A 75 -10.33 9.49 -1.86
C ASN A 75 -11.23 8.70 -2.84
N THR A 76 -10.64 7.98 -3.81
CA THR A 76 -11.36 7.07 -4.73
C THR A 76 -11.57 5.67 -4.16
N LYS A 77 -11.22 5.45 -2.89
CA LYS A 77 -11.31 4.17 -2.16
C LYS A 77 -10.37 3.06 -2.67
N VAL A 78 -9.36 3.42 -3.48
CA VAL A 78 -8.23 2.54 -3.78
C VAL A 78 -7.34 2.45 -2.54
N LYS A 79 -6.94 1.24 -2.17
CA LYS A 79 -6.25 0.92 -0.92
C LYS A 79 -4.80 0.55 -1.25
N PHE A 80 -3.85 1.20 -0.60
CA PHE A 80 -2.44 0.86 -0.68
C PHE A 80 -2.02 0.19 0.62
N VAL A 81 -1.28 -0.90 0.48
CA VAL A 81 -0.74 -1.65 1.62
C VAL A 81 0.76 -1.77 1.42
N ILE A 82 1.52 -1.40 2.45
CA ILE A 82 2.98 -1.56 2.48
C ILE A 82 3.31 -2.43 3.69
N VAL A 83 4.02 -3.53 3.43
CA VAL A 83 4.54 -4.43 4.45
C VAL A 83 6.03 -4.17 4.59
N VAL A 84 6.47 -3.89 5.81
CA VAL A 84 7.89 -3.68 6.14
C VAL A 84 8.33 -4.70 7.18
N GLU A 85 9.62 -4.99 7.24
CA GLU A 85 10.18 -5.88 8.25
C GLU A 85 10.19 -5.23 9.63
N SER A 86 9.78 -5.96 10.67
CA SER A 86 9.72 -5.48 12.06
C SER A 86 11.10 -5.13 12.63
N SER A 87 12.15 -5.82 12.18
CA SER A 87 13.55 -5.61 12.54
C SER A 87 14.08 -4.23 12.13
N ASN A 88 13.45 -3.61 11.12
CA ASN A 88 13.86 -2.32 10.59
C ASN A 88 13.32 -1.18 11.47
N THR A 89 14.07 -0.84 12.52
CA THR A 89 13.75 0.27 13.45
C THR A 89 14.04 1.66 12.90
N SER A 90 14.78 1.76 11.79
CA SER A 90 15.09 3.02 11.12
C SER A 90 13.87 3.67 10.46
N LEU A 91 12.92 2.86 9.99
CA LEU A 91 11.73 3.35 9.31
C LEU A 91 10.79 4.06 10.29
N ARG A 92 10.87 5.40 10.32
CA ARG A 92 9.95 6.24 11.08
C ARG A 92 8.65 6.44 10.30
N ASP A 93 7.59 6.75 11.02
CA ASP A 93 6.26 6.95 10.43
C ASP A 93 6.24 8.03 9.33
N ASN A 94 7.06 9.09 9.46
CA ASN A 94 7.22 10.11 8.43
C ASN A 94 7.77 9.56 7.10
N GLU A 95 8.67 8.57 7.14
CA GLU A 95 9.23 7.93 5.96
C GLU A 95 8.19 7.04 5.29
N ILE A 96 7.40 6.29 6.08
CA ILE A 96 6.27 5.49 5.58
C ILE A 96 5.23 6.40 4.90
N ARG A 97 4.88 7.53 5.53
CA ARG A 97 4.04 8.57 4.90
C ARG A 97 4.66 9.12 3.61
N GLY A 98 5.98 9.21 3.53
CA GLY A 98 6.72 9.56 2.31
C GLY A 98 6.59 8.51 1.21
N MET A 99 6.74 7.23 1.56
CA MET A 99 6.57 6.10 0.64
C MET A 99 5.15 6.05 0.07
N PHE A 100 4.13 6.21 0.91
CA PHE A 100 2.74 6.28 0.44
C PHE A 100 2.48 7.47 -0.48
N ARG A 101 3.04 8.65 -0.18
CA ARG A 101 2.94 9.81 -1.08
C ARG A 101 3.60 9.54 -2.43
N LYS A 102 4.79 8.94 -2.44
CA LYS A 102 5.50 8.56 -3.67
C LYS A 102 4.73 7.51 -4.46
N LEU A 103 4.14 6.52 -3.78
CA LEU A 103 3.30 5.49 -4.40
C LEU A 103 2.02 6.07 -4.99
N HIS A 104 1.35 6.97 -4.27
CA HIS A 104 0.14 7.63 -4.73
C HIS A 104 0.41 8.48 -5.98
N ASN A 105 1.48 9.29 -5.98
CA ASN A 105 1.86 10.08 -7.14
C ASN A 105 2.14 9.18 -8.35
N GLY A 106 2.92 8.10 -8.17
CA GLY A 106 3.17 7.13 -9.23
C GLY A 106 1.89 6.45 -9.75
N TYR A 107 0.93 6.16 -8.87
CA TYR A 107 -0.37 5.61 -9.25
C TYR A 107 -1.21 6.62 -10.06
N VAL A 108 -1.19 7.91 -9.68
CA VAL A 108 -1.89 8.98 -10.40
C VAL A 108 -1.27 9.19 -11.79
N ASP A 109 0.05 9.27 -11.90
CA ASP A 109 0.75 9.41 -13.19
C ASP A 109 0.44 8.25 -14.14
N MET A 110 0.38 7.04 -13.58
CA MET A 110 -0.02 5.82 -14.28
C MET A 110 -1.48 5.94 -14.74
N LEU A 111 -2.43 6.28 -13.85
CA LEU A 111 -3.85 6.43 -14.15
C LEU A 111 -4.14 7.53 -15.19
N CYS A 112 -3.33 8.60 -15.22
CA CYS A 112 -3.41 9.68 -16.21
C CYS A 112 -2.92 9.29 -17.60
N ASN A 113 -2.43 8.06 -17.79
CA ASN A 113 -2.08 7.54 -19.11
C ASN A 113 -3.35 7.22 -19.93
N PRO A 114 -3.57 7.83 -21.11
CA PRO A 114 -4.77 7.62 -21.92
C PRO A 114 -4.92 6.18 -22.45
N PHE A 115 -3.86 5.37 -22.41
CA PHE A 115 -3.86 3.97 -22.84
C PHE A 115 -4.12 2.99 -21.69
N TYR A 116 -4.28 3.48 -20.47
CA TYR A 116 -4.64 2.62 -19.35
C TYR A 116 -6.15 2.56 -19.15
N THR A 117 -6.66 1.34 -19.03
CA THR A 117 -8.05 1.10 -18.65
C THR A 117 -8.14 1.01 -17.12
N PRO A 118 -8.86 1.93 -16.44
CA PRO A 118 -9.06 1.85 -15.01
C PRO A 118 -9.70 0.51 -14.59
N GLY A 119 -9.07 -0.18 -13.64
CA GLY A 119 -9.51 -1.49 -13.14
C GLY A 119 -8.75 -2.68 -13.73
N GLU A 120 -7.90 -2.46 -14.72
CA GLU A 120 -6.95 -3.49 -15.17
C GLU A 120 -5.69 -3.53 -14.29
N ASN A 121 -4.94 -4.62 -14.41
CA ASN A 121 -3.68 -4.78 -13.68
C ASN A 121 -2.67 -3.71 -14.11
N ILE A 122 -1.95 -3.15 -13.14
CA ILE A 122 -0.92 -2.14 -13.41
C ILE A 122 0.30 -2.83 -14.02
N THR A 123 0.59 -2.51 -15.28
CA THR A 123 1.74 -3.07 -16.04
C THR A 123 2.81 -2.02 -16.36
N SER A 124 2.67 -0.79 -15.85
CA SER A 124 3.59 0.31 -16.14
C SER A 124 4.98 0.07 -15.56
N ARG A 125 6.01 0.12 -16.41
CA ARG A 125 7.43 -0.03 -16.01
C ARG A 125 7.91 1.11 -15.10
N LEU A 126 7.42 2.34 -15.34
CA LEU A 126 7.78 3.49 -14.51
C LEU A 126 7.23 3.34 -13.08
N PHE A 127 6.04 2.78 -12.96
CA PHE A 127 5.43 2.46 -11.67
C PHE A 127 6.20 1.35 -10.96
N ASP A 128 6.54 0.27 -11.67
CA ASP A 128 7.36 -0.83 -11.12
C ASP A 128 8.72 -0.32 -10.61
N ASN A 129 9.43 0.52 -11.39
CA ASN A 129 10.69 1.14 -10.94
C ASN A 129 10.51 2.01 -9.69
N THR A 130 9.40 2.73 -9.60
CA THR A 130 9.06 3.55 -8.42
C THR A 130 8.89 2.67 -7.19
N VAL A 131 8.18 1.54 -7.32
CA VAL A 131 8.01 0.55 -6.25
C VAL A 131 9.35 -0.13 -5.90
N LEU A 132 10.13 -0.55 -6.89
CA LEU A 132 11.44 -1.17 -6.68
C LEU A 132 12.39 -0.25 -5.89
N SER A 133 12.38 1.06 -6.15
CA SER A 133 13.17 2.03 -5.36
C SER A 133 12.73 2.18 -3.91
N MET A 134 11.52 1.75 -3.55
CA MET A 134 11.05 1.69 -2.15
C MET A 134 11.43 0.37 -1.48
N MET A 135 11.63 -0.68 -2.29
CA MET A 135 11.96 -2.02 -1.84
C MET A 135 13.48 -2.21 -1.72
N GLN A 136 14.29 -1.58 -2.59
CA GLN A 136 15.75 -1.63 -2.51
C GLN A 136 16.27 -0.48 -1.64
N GLN A 137 17.28 -0.76 -0.80
CA GLN A 137 18.04 0.24 -0.08
C GLN A 137 19.36 0.41 -0.86
N ASP A 138 19.74 1.65 -1.20
CA ASP A 138 21.12 1.96 -1.59
C ASP A 138 22.09 1.62 -0.45
#